data_AF-A0A817U7H8-F1
#
_entry.id   AF-A0A817U7H8-F1
#
_cell.length_a   1.000
_cell.length_b   1.000
_cell.length_c   1.000
_cell.angle_alpha   90.00
_cell.angle_beta   90.00
_cell.angle_gamma   90.00
#
_symmetry.space_group_name_H-M   'P 1'
#
loop_
_entity.id
_entity.type
_entity.pdbx_description
1 polymer ?
#
loop_
_entity_poly.entity_id
_entity_poly.type
_entity_poly.pdbx_seq_one_letter_code
_entity_poly.pdbx_strand_id
1 'polypeptide(L)'
;MSKFSFDSRLQLTTKMASEHKPGGHKLWHAMYMAHRGVQMPGYFDHQTGKFVYVEEMEPELVVPDLTDFKLKPYVSYDVTEIKQDQFLARDLFNATYAKSIADQFKRGEINPIDDNDNEEKKEKTDTMS
;
A
#
# COMPACT_ATOMS: atom_id res chain seq x y z
N MET A 1 24.17 -11.10 10.07
CA MET A 1 23.57 -11.16 8.71
C MET A 1 22.06 -11.11 8.88
N SER A 2 21.43 -10.02 8.45
CA SER A 2 19.98 -9.87 8.48
C SER A 2 19.34 -10.96 7.62
N LYS A 3 18.64 -11.90 8.27
CA LYS A 3 17.92 -12.98 7.60
C LYS A 3 16.62 -12.37 7.07
N PHE A 4 16.60 -12.09 5.77
CA PHE A 4 15.40 -11.75 4.99
C PHE A 4 14.61 -10.55 5.50
N SER A 5 14.85 -9.39 4.89
CA SER A 5 13.88 -8.28 4.84
C SER A 5 12.67 -8.76 4.05
N PHE A 6 11.69 -9.27 4.78
CA PHE A 6 10.39 -9.69 4.29
C PHE A 6 9.70 -8.44 3.69
N ASP A 7 9.47 -8.38 2.38
CA ASP A 7 8.34 -7.57 1.91
C ASP A 7 7.08 -8.36 2.26
N SER A 8 6.46 -8.00 3.37
CA SER A 8 5.28 -8.60 4.01
C SER A 8 3.99 -8.52 3.20
N ARG A 9 4.02 -7.88 2.03
CA ARG A 9 2.85 -7.75 1.15
C ARG A 9 2.55 -9.01 0.35
N LEU A 10 3.50 -9.94 0.21
CA LEU A 10 3.33 -11.14 -0.61
C LEU A 10 3.11 -12.39 0.26
N GLN A 11 2.02 -13.09 -0.01
CA GLN A 11 1.58 -14.28 0.73
C GLN A 11 2.69 -15.34 0.79
N LEU A 12 2.97 -15.85 2.00
CA LEU A 12 3.72 -17.10 2.18
C LEU A 12 3.00 -18.19 1.37
N THR A 13 3.64 -18.69 0.32
CA THR A 13 3.04 -19.75 -0.51
C THR A 13 3.26 -21.11 0.12
N THR A 14 2.43 -22.10 -0.20
CA THR A 14 2.62 -23.50 0.22
C THR A 14 4.01 -24.02 -0.17
N LYS A 15 4.55 -23.53 -1.31
CA LYS A 15 5.91 -23.83 -1.77
C LYS A 15 6.98 -23.24 -0.85
N MET A 16 6.77 -22.04 -0.32
CA MET A 16 7.68 -21.37 0.61
C MET A 16 7.62 -21.97 2.03
N ALA A 17 6.43 -22.38 2.48
CA ALA A 17 6.24 -23.03 3.79
C ALA A 17 6.64 -24.52 3.81
N SER A 18 6.99 -25.09 2.65
CA SER A 18 7.36 -26.51 2.52
C SER A 18 8.60 -26.89 3.33
N GLU A 19 8.59 -28.09 3.91
CA GLU A 19 9.66 -28.61 4.77
C GLU A 19 11.04 -28.61 4.09
N HIS A 20 11.07 -28.68 2.76
CA HIS A 20 12.32 -28.77 1.99
C HIS A 20 12.96 -27.39 1.72
N LYS A 21 12.32 -26.30 2.14
CA LYS A 21 12.83 -24.93 1.99
C LYS A 21 13.47 -24.43 3.29
N PRO A 22 14.51 -23.57 3.20
CA PRO A 22 15.12 -22.98 4.38
C PRO A 22 14.09 -22.13 5.14
N GLY A 23 13.84 -22.47 6.42
CA GLY A 23 12.82 -21.82 7.25
C GLY A 23 11.41 -22.41 7.14
N GLY A 24 11.19 -23.41 6.29
CA GLY A 24 9.94 -24.15 6.20
C GLY A 24 9.81 -25.20 7.31
N HIS A 25 8.57 -25.54 7.67
CA HIS A 25 8.28 -26.48 8.76
C HIS A 25 7.06 -27.34 8.40
N LYS A 26 7.09 -28.64 8.72
CA LYS A 26 6.02 -29.60 8.36
C LYS A 26 4.64 -29.17 8.85
N LEU A 27 4.54 -28.69 10.10
CA LEU A 27 3.29 -28.16 10.64
C LEU A 27 2.83 -26.90 9.90
N TRP A 28 3.75 -26.02 9.50
CA TRP A 28 3.43 -24.79 8.79
C TRP A 28 2.96 -25.09 7.36
N HIS A 29 3.59 -26.05 6.69
CA HIS A 29 3.16 -26.54 5.38
C HIS A 29 1.75 -27.15 5.44
N ALA A 30 1.49 -28.00 6.43
CA ALA A 30 0.18 -28.60 6.65
C ALA A 30 -0.88 -27.55 7.03
N MET A 31 -0.53 -26.57 7.86
CA MET A 31 -1.41 -25.46 8.24
C MET A 31 -1.75 -24.58 7.04
N TYR A 32 -0.78 -24.19 6.22
CA TYR A 32 -1.00 -23.43 4.99
C TYR A 32 -1.87 -24.20 3.98
N MET A 33 -1.66 -25.51 3.85
CA MET A 33 -2.49 -26.38 3.03
C MET A 33 -3.93 -26.47 3.55
N ALA A 34 -4.11 -26.63 4.85
CA ALA A 34 -5.42 -26.72 5.48
C ALA A 34 -6.23 -25.43 5.31
N HIS A 35 -5.59 -24.26 5.49
CA HIS A 35 -6.23 -22.95 5.38
C HIS A 35 -6.30 -22.44 3.94
N ARG A 36 -5.79 -23.19 2.94
CA ARG A 36 -5.85 -22.85 1.51
C ARG A 36 -5.35 -21.43 1.16
N GLY A 37 -4.41 -20.91 1.94
CA GLY A 37 -3.87 -19.55 1.75
C GLY A 37 -4.72 -18.42 2.34
N VAL A 38 -5.75 -18.73 3.13
CA VAL A 38 -6.48 -17.73 3.93
C VAL A 38 -5.54 -17.15 4.99
N GLN A 39 -5.49 -15.82 5.06
CA GLN A 39 -4.78 -15.10 6.11
C GLN A 39 -5.68 -15.01 7.34
N MET A 40 -5.22 -15.55 8.48
CA MET A 40 -5.99 -15.53 9.71
C MET A 40 -5.82 -14.18 10.43
N PRO A 41 -6.90 -13.54 10.90
CA PRO A 41 -6.85 -12.29 11.65
C PRO A 41 -6.42 -12.53 13.11
N GLY A 42 -5.14 -12.83 13.31
CA GLY A 42 -4.58 -13.10 14.63
C GLY A 42 -3.30 -13.95 14.57
N TYR A 43 -2.86 -14.41 15.73
CA TYR A 43 -1.66 -15.25 15.85
C TYR A 43 -1.85 -16.34 16.90
N PHE A 44 -1.02 -17.38 16.85
CA PHE A 44 -0.99 -18.42 17.89
C PHE A 44 -0.05 -18.00 19.01
N ASP A 45 -0.55 -17.95 20.24
CA ASP A 45 0.29 -17.69 21.41
C ASP A 45 1.27 -18.84 21.63
N HIS A 46 2.55 -18.53 21.77
CA HIS A 46 3.61 -19.53 21.93
C HIS A 46 3.55 -20.26 23.28
N GLN A 47 2.94 -19.65 24.31
CA GLN A 47 2.87 -20.24 25.65
C GLN A 47 1.65 -21.13 25.83
N THR A 48 0.47 -20.67 25.40
CA THR A 48 -0.77 -21.47 25.52
C THR A 48 -1.10 -22.31 24.30
N GLY A 49 -0.47 -22.06 23.15
CA GLY A 49 -0.78 -22.74 21.88
C GLY A 49 -2.17 -22.42 21.33
N LYS A 50 -2.87 -21.43 21.93
CA LYS A 50 -4.21 -21.01 21.54
C LYS A 50 -4.13 -19.91 20.50
N PHE A 51 -5.11 -19.87 19.61
CA PHE A 51 -5.26 -18.78 18.66
C PHE A 51 -5.81 -17.55 19.38
N VAL A 52 -5.10 -16.43 19.27
CA VAL A 52 -5.49 -15.12 19.79
C VAL A 52 -5.95 -14.27 18.61
N TYR A 53 -7.23 -13.90 18.62
CA TYR A 53 -7.85 -13.04 17.64
C TYR A 53 -7.46 -11.57 17.87
N VAL A 54 -7.16 -10.83 16.80
CA VAL A 54 -6.84 -9.40 16.85
C VAL A 54 -7.78 -8.65 15.91
N GLU A 55 -8.65 -7.81 16.46
CA GLU A 55 -9.69 -7.09 15.71
C GLU A 55 -9.10 -6.16 14.64
N GLU A 56 -7.97 -5.50 14.91
CA GLU A 56 -7.26 -4.63 13.95
C GLU A 56 -6.73 -5.37 12.70
N MET A 57 -6.63 -6.70 12.75
CA MET A 57 -6.21 -7.51 11.61
C MET A 57 -7.38 -7.91 10.70
N GLU A 58 -8.62 -7.68 11.12
CA GLU A 58 -9.81 -7.92 10.29
C GLU A 58 -9.99 -6.76 9.29
N PRO A 59 -10.08 -7.03 7.97
CA PRO A 59 -10.24 -5.96 6.99
C PRO A 59 -11.67 -5.41 7.02
N GLU A 60 -11.81 -4.13 7.35
CA GLU A 60 -13.09 -3.42 7.26
C GLU A 60 -13.41 -3.00 5.83
N LEU A 61 -14.62 -3.32 5.36
CA LEU A 61 -15.12 -2.87 4.06
C LEU A 61 -15.75 -1.48 4.19
N VAL A 62 -15.04 -0.46 3.73
CA VAL A 62 -15.56 0.92 3.67
C VAL A 62 -16.49 1.06 2.46
N VAL A 63 -17.79 0.92 2.68
CA VAL A 63 -18.83 1.03 1.64
C VAL A 63 -19.44 2.44 1.66
N PRO A 64 -19.31 3.24 0.57
CA PRO A 64 -19.97 4.54 0.47
C PRO A 64 -21.49 4.38 0.27
N ASP A 65 -22.26 5.42 0.63
CA ASP A 65 -23.68 5.49 0.28
C ASP A 65 -23.85 5.67 -1.23
N LEU A 66 -24.68 4.83 -1.85
CA LEU A 66 -24.94 4.81 -3.28
C LEU A 66 -26.33 5.36 -3.65
N THR A 67 -27.04 5.98 -2.70
CA THR A 67 -28.32 6.63 -2.96
C THR A 67 -28.16 7.72 -4.02
N ASP A 68 -29.02 7.71 -5.04
CA ASP A 68 -28.99 8.62 -6.21
C ASP A 68 -27.68 8.65 -7.02
N PHE A 69 -26.90 7.57 -7.00
CA PHE A 69 -25.66 7.46 -7.77
C PHE A 69 -25.93 7.33 -9.28
N LYS A 70 -25.47 8.32 -10.06
CA LYS A 70 -25.76 8.43 -11.51
C LYS A 70 -24.97 7.46 -12.38
N LEU A 71 -23.79 7.01 -11.93
CA LEU A 71 -22.92 6.15 -12.72
C LEU A 71 -23.41 4.71 -12.71
N LYS A 72 -23.37 4.07 -13.87
CA LYS A 72 -23.79 2.67 -14.07
C LYS A 72 -22.58 1.80 -14.40
N PRO A 73 -22.63 0.47 -14.15
CA PRO A 73 -21.52 -0.44 -14.46
C PRO A 73 -21.16 -0.50 -15.95
N TYR A 74 -22.10 -0.17 -16.82
CA TYR A 74 -21.93 -0.17 -18.27
C TYR A 74 -22.24 1.20 -18.85
N VAL A 75 -21.56 1.50 -19.94
CA VAL A 75 -21.72 2.73 -20.72
C VAL A 75 -22.48 2.39 -22.01
N SER A 76 -23.26 3.35 -22.52
CA SER A 76 -23.92 3.23 -23.83
C SER A 76 -22.88 3.16 -24.96
N TYR A 77 -23.25 2.52 -26.07
CA TYR A 77 -22.47 2.58 -27.31
C TYR A 77 -22.57 3.94 -28.01
N ASP A 78 -23.58 4.74 -27.67
CA ASP A 78 -23.81 6.09 -28.21
C ASP A 78 -22.97 7.14 -27.45
N VAL A 79 -21.65 6.98 -27.50
CA VAL A 79 -20.67 7.91 -26.89
C VAL A 79 -19.55 8.15 -27.89
N THR A 80 -19.04 9.38 -27.94
CA THR A 80 -17.88 9.74 -28.77
C THR A 80 -16.63 8.99 -28.34
N GLU A 81 -15.80 8.59 -29.30
CA GLU A 81 -14.52 7.94 -29.01
C GLU A 81 -13.57 8.90 -28.26
N ILE A 82 -13.06 8.47 -27.09
CA ILE A 82 -12.13 9.24 -26.26
C ILE A 82 -10.75 8.60 -26.39
N LYS A 83 -9.75 9.37 -26.82
CA LYS A 83 -8.34 8.96 -26.79
C LYS A 83 -7.71 9.45 -25.49
N GLN A 84 -7.23 8.51 -24.67
CA GLN A 84 -6.55 8.82 -23.41
C GLN A 84 -5.04 8.64 -23.57
N ASP A 85 -4.30 9.68 -23.27
CA ASP A 85 -2.84 9.63 -23.16
C ASP A 85 -2.42 9.14 -21.76
N GLN A 86 -1.14 8.79 -21.59
CA GLN A 86 -0.60 8.42 -20.28
C GLN A 86 -0.72 9.61 -19.31
N PHE A 87 -1.11 9.33 -18.06
CA PHE A 87 -1.16 10.36 -17.02
C PHE A 87 0.20 10.50 -16.32
N LEU A 88 0.85 11.65 -16.46
CA LEU A 88 2.20 11.91 -15.94
C LEU A 88 2.14 12.68 -14.62
N ALA A 89 3.19 12.56 -13.80
CA ALA A 89 3.33 13.36 -12.58
C ALA A 89 3.27 14.88 -12.86
N ARG A 90 3.74 15.31 -14.04
CA ARG A 90 3.61 16.69 -14.52
C ARG A 90 2.16 17.13 -14.64
N ASP A 91 1.27 16.27 -15.12
CA ASP A 91 -0.14 16.60 -15.32
C ASP A 91 -0.85 16.75 -13.98
N LEU A 92 -0.55 15.86 -13.03
CA LEU A 92 -1.03 15.97 -11.66
C LEU A 92 -0.55 17.26 -10.99
N PHE A 93 0.74 17.59 -11.12
CA PHE A 93 1.31 18.84 -10.58
C PHE A 93 0.64 20.07 -11.20
N ASN A 94 0.46 20.07 -12.52
CA ASN A 94 -0.18 21.16 -13.24
C ASN A 94 -1.66 21.35 -12.83
N ALA A 95 -2.39 20.26 -12.59
CA ALA A 95 -3.79 20.29 -12.20
C ALA A 95 -4.01 20.77 -10.76
N THR A 96 -3.06 20.51 -9.85
CA THR A 96 -3.22 20.73 -8.41
C THR A 96 -2.43 21.94 -7.90
N TYR A 97 -1.10 21.92 -8.04
CA TYR A 97 -0.19 22.84 -7.36
C TYR A 97 0.33 23.98 -8.24
N ALA A 98 0.38 23.82 -9.56
CA ALA A 98 1.02 24.81 -10.42
C ALA A 98 0.40 26.21 -10.28
N LYS A 99 -0.92 26.29 -10.11
CA LYS A 99 -1.62 27.57 -9.93
C LYS A 99 -1.23 28.25 -8.63
N SER A 100 -1.28 27.52 -7.50
CA SER A 100 -0.98 28.10 -6.19
C SER A 100 0.48 28.56 -6.11
N ILE A 101 1.41 27.76 -6.62
CA ILE A 101 2.84 28.09 -6.65
C ILE A 101 3.10 29.30 -7.56
N ALA A 102 2.50 29.35 -8.76
CA ALA A 102 2.66 30.51 -9.64
C ALA A 102 2.15 31.81 -9.00
N ASP A 103 1.06 31.74 -8.25
CA ASP A 103 0.50 32.90 -7.55
C ASP A 103 1.35 33.31 -6.35
N GLN A 104 1.85 32.37 -5.56
CA GLN A 104 2.80 32.62 -4.46
C GLN A 104 4.11 33.25 -4.97
N PHE A 105 4.60 32.77 -6.12
CA PHE A 105 5.78 33.32 -6.78
C PHE A 105 5.58 34.76 -7.22
N LYS A 106 4.42 35.07 -7.82
CA LYS A 106 4.07 36.46 -8.18
C LYS A 106 3.93 37.38 -6.97
N ARG A 107 3.49 36.85 -5.82
CA ARG A 107 3.41 37.59 -4.56
C ARG A 107 4.78 37.77 -3.87
N GLY A 108 5.82 37.09 -4.35
CA GLY A 108 7.16 37.14 -3.75
C GLY A 108 7.28 36.34 -2.46
N GLU A 109 6.38 35.39 -2.20
CA GLU A 109 6.38 34.54 -1.00
C GLU A 109 7.39 33.38 -1.09
N ILE A 110 7.80 33.03 -2.31
CA ILE A 110 8.72 31.92 -2.61
C ILE A 110 9.82 32.42 -3.54
N ASN A 111 11.07 32.21 -3.14
CA ASN A 111 12.24 32.50 -3.96
C ASN A 111 12.77 31.20 -4.58
N PRO A 112 13.20 31.23 -5.85
CA PRO A 112 13.65 30.04 -6.56
C PRO A 112 15.07 29.58 -6.18
N ILE A 113 15.73 30.24 -5.21
CA ILE A 113 17.15 30.05 -4.85
C ILE A 113 17.31 29.56 -3.39
N ASP A 114 16.22 29.44 -2.62
CA ASP A 114 16.30 28.97 -1.24
C ASP A 114 16.49 27.44 -1.19
N ASP A 115 17.73 26.99 -1.45
CA ASP A 115 18.19 25.59 -1.36
C ASP A 115 18.30 25.11 0.11
N ASN A 116 17.24 25.21 0.90
CA ASN A 116 17.21 24.67 2.28
C ASN A 116 16.73 23.22 2.37
N ASP A 117 16.29 22.60 1.27
CA ASP A 117 15.77 21.22 1.25
C ASP A 117 16.84 20.12 1.40
N ASN A 118 18.13 20.48 1.45
CA ASN A 118 19.23 19.53 1.66
C ASN A 118 19.46 19.13 3.13
N GLU A 119 18.75 19.72 4.10
CA GLU A 119 18.95 19.41 5.52
C GLU A 119 17.97 18.35 6.08
N GLU A 120 16.72 18.30 5.65
CA GLU A 120 15.73 17.36 6.23
C GLU A 120 15.93 15.88 5.86
N LYS A 121 16.74 15.59 4.83
CA LYS A 121 17.04 14.19 4.43
C LYS A 121 18.12 13.52 5.29
N LYS A 122 18.85 14.27 6.12
CA LYS A 122 19.91 13.71 6.98
C LYS A 122 19.39 13.16 8.32
N GLU A 123 18.33 13.74 8.88
CA GLU A 123 17.88 13.33 10.23
C GLU A 123 17.13 11.98 10.25
N LYS A 124 16.48 11.58 9.16
CA LYS A 124 15.71 10.31 9.13
C LYS A 124 16.58 9.06 8.97
N THR A 125 17.84 9.18 8.55
CA THR A 125 18.75 8.03 8.41
C THR A 125 19.52 7.71 9.68
N ASP A 126 19.67 8.66 10.60
CA ASP A 126 20.55 8.52 11.76
C ASP A 126 19.81 8.00 13.02
N THR A 127 18.48 7.85 12.98
CA THR A 127 17.68 7.34 14.13
C THR A 127 17.39 5.83 14.08
N MET A 128 17.96 5.07 13.12
CA MET A 128 17.81 3.61 13.03
C MET A 128 19.15 2.82 13.08
N SER A 129 20.18 3.36 13.73
CA SER A 129 21.39 2.58 14.08
C SER A 129 21.42 2.17 15.54
#